data_AF-A0A813KHP4-F1
#
_entry.id   AF-A0A813KHP4-F1
#
_cell.length_a   1.000
_cell.length_b   1.000
_cell.length_c   1.000
_cell.angle_alpha   90.00
_cell.angle_beta   90.00
_cell.angle_gamma   90.00
#
_symmetry.space_group_name_H-M   'P 1'
#
loop_
_entity.id
_entity.type
_entity.pdbx_description
1 polymer ?
#
loop_
_entity_poly.entity_id
_entity_poly.type
_entity_poly.pdbx_seq_one_letter_code
_entity_poly.pdbx_strand_id
1 'polypeptide(L)'
;MSPASLASAVLASAVLVPASAFLTPGSAVAPAAALRGGQQLQQQQAQATQQSASQNISSTAPLAAAGLAALGVAAAAAASRRQSRRSAPLAGGSSARLVGLTAAEKRPSTAAKRGSLDAKIIVCAGARLPEGRKLRVAVVGGGPGGACCADSLAKEGIETFLIERKLDNCKPCGGAIPLCMLAEFDLPKEIVDREVKKMTMISPTNKEVQIGQTLKDHEYIGMVRREVLDDFLRKRASENGAHLINGLFLGMQLPQKKGESYVLTYNDYNSAEGASRTGEKKTLEVDVVIGADGANSRVAKDIGAGDYEYAIAFQERMRIPDDKMEYYKDRAEMYVGEDVSPDFYAWVFPKCDHVAVGTGTVIDKKGIQKYQQGIRDRAAPRIAGGEVLRVEAHPIPEHPRPWRVKDRAALIGDAAGYVTKCSGEGIYFAAKSGRMCAERIVTNSEKGSRMIDEYDLKEYIREWDAKYGATYLVLDLLQKVFYTTDAQRESFVELCEEEYVQTVTFDSYLYKTVQGNNPVGDLKLGWKTLTSLWKNNNKKPDAMRTLV
;
A
#
# COMPACT_ATOMS: atom_id res chain seq x y z
N MET A 1 -15.13 27.00 -3.59
CA MET A 1 -13.68 27.10 -3.33
C MET A 1 -12.95 26.84 -4.64
N SER A 2 -11.98 27.66 -5.03
CA SER A 2 -11.25 27.46 -6.29
C SER A 2 -10.30 26.26 -6.17
N PRO A 3 -9.97 25.56 -7.26
CA PRO A 3 -8.99 24.47 -7.27
C PRO A 3 -7.62 24.89 -6.68
N ALA A 4 -7.25 26.16 -6.84
CA ALA A 4 -6.04 26.76 -6.27
C ALA A 4 -6.05 26.81 -4.73
N SER A 5 -7.21 27.06 -4.10
CA SER A 5 -7.32 27.05 -2.63
C SER A 5 -7.25 25.64 -2.02
N LEU A 6 -7.64 24.61 -2.78
CA LEU A 6 -7.46 23.23 -2.37
C LEU A 6 -5.98 22.83 -2.49
N ALA A 7 -5.31 23.10 -3.63
CA ALA A 7 -3.91 22.72 -3.83
C ALA A 7 -2.95 23.31 -2.77
N SER A 8 -3.14 24.57 -2.35
CA SER A 8 -2.39 25.17 -1.23
C SER A 8 -2.69 24.52 0.12
N ALA A 9 -3.97 24.19 0.39
CA ALA A 9 -4.35 23.51 1.63
C ALA A 9 -3.82 22.07 1.70
N VAL A 10 -3.64 21.42 0.55
CA VAL A 10 -3.17 20.03 0.43
C VAL A 10 -1.67 19.93 0.69
N LEU A 11 -0.89 20.82 0.09
CA LEU A 11 0.55 20.89 0.34
C LEU A 11 0.84 21.39 1.75
N ALA A 12 0.04 22.33 2.29
CA ALA A 12 0.16 22.74 3.69
C ALA A 12 -0.26 21.63 4.68
N SER A 13 -1.26 20.80 4.37
CA SER A 13 -1.73 19.74 5.26
C SER A 13 -0.88 18.47 5.20
N ALA A 14 -0.23 18.19 4.07
CA ALA A 14 0.75 17.10 3.94
C ALA A 14 2.03 17.35 4.77
N VAL A 15 2.30 18.62 5.10
CA VAL A 15 3.49 19.11 5.80
C VAL A 15 3.25 19.38 7.29
N LEU A 16 1.98 19.53 7.72
CA LEU A 16 1.60 19.91 9.09
C LEU A 16 1.05 18.74 9.94
N VAL A 17 1.53 17.51 9.74
CA VAL A 17 1.28 16.44 10.72
C VAL A 17 2.22 16.66 11.91
N PRO A 18 1.72 17.00 13.12
CA PRO A 18 2.58 17.30 14.25
C PRO A 18 3.32 16.05 14.74
N ALA A 19 4.63 16.20 14.98
CA ALA A 19 5.54 15.16 15.47
C ALA A 19 5.22 14.60 16.87
N SER A 20 4.16 15.05 17.54
CA SER A 20 3.79 14.64 18.90
C SER A 20 2.99 13.32 18.98
N ALA A 21 2.74 12.63 17.86
CA ALA A 21 2.08 11.32 17.84
C ALA A 21 3.02 10.11 17.95
N PHE A 22 4.34 10.32 18.08
CA PHE A 22 5.34 9.25 18.05
C PHE A 22 6.22 9.24 19.30
N LEU A 23 5.70 8.69 20.39
CA LEU A 23 6.51 8.18 21.48
C LEU A 23 6.09 6.73 21.73
N THR A 24 6.85 5.78 21.19
CA THR A 24 6.86 4.39 21.65
C THR A 24 8.13 4.16 22.47
N PRO A 25 8.05 3.55 23.67
CA PRO A 25 9.24 3.26 24.47
C PRO A 25 9.99 2.06 23.87
N GLY A 26 11.28 2.24 23.60
CA GLY A 26 12.15 1.19 23.08
C GLY A 26 12.46 0.11 24.12
N SER A 27 12.25 -1.16 23.76
CA SER A 27 12.85 -2.31 24.45
C SER A 27 13.98 -2.89 23.60
N ALA A 28 15.23 -2.71 24.04
CA ALA A 28 16.38 -3.36 23.44
C ALA A 28 16.49 -4.81 23.95
N VAL A 29 16.53 -5.78 23.04
CA VAL A 29 17.01 -7.14 23.30
C VAL A 29 18.03 -7.46 22.21
N ALA A 30 19.30 -7.58 22.61
CA ALA A 30 20.39 -8.03 21.76
C ALA A 30 20.41 -9.57 21.66
N PRO A 31 20.75 -10.17 20.51
CA PRO A 31 20.89 -11.61 20.42
C PRO A 31 22.29 -12.05 20.89
N ALA A 32 22.33 -13.03 21.78
CA ALA A 32 23.52 -13.78 22.11
C ALA A 32 23.65 -14.96 21.14
N ALA A 33 24.75 -15.05 20.41
CA ALA A 33 25.17 -16.25 19.70
C ALA A 33 26.63 -16.55 20.06
N ALA A 34 26.82 -17.73 20.65
CA ALA A 34 28.07 -18.27 21.13
C ALA A 34 28.92 -18.82 19.96
N LEU A 35 30.22 -18.50 19.96
CA LEU A 35 31.24 -19.26 19.25
C LEU A 35 32.28 -19.74 20.26
N ARG A 36 32.41 -21.07 20.36
CA ARG A 36 33.49 -21.76 21.06
C ARG A 36 34.72 -21.83 20.15
N GLY A 37 35.89 -21.60 20.74
CA GLY A 37 37.12 -22.31 20.41
C GLY A 37 38.16 -21.51 19.62
N GLY A 38 39.30 -21.22 20.25
CA GLY A 38 40.51 -20.77 19.57
C GLY A 38 41.37 -19.86 20.43
N GLN A 39 42.27 -20.45 21.21
CA GLN A 39 43.26 -19.77 22.05
C GLN A 39 44.32 -19.01 21.23
N GLN A 40 44.99 -18.08 21.93
CA GLN A 40 46.29 -17.45 21.62
C GLN A 40 46.28 -16.24 20.69
N LEU A 41 46.36 -15.04 21.28
CA LEU A 41 47.61 -14.25 21.26
C LEU A 41 47.52 -13.08 22.27
N GLN A 42 48.64 -12.90 22.96
CA GLN A 42 48.89 -12.01 24.08
C GLN A 42 49.16 -10.56 23.67
N GLN A 43 48.77 -9.66 24.57
CA GLN A 43 49.47 -8.42 24.96
C GLN A 43 49.38 -7.17 24.06
N GLN A 44 49.27 -6.03 24.78
CA GLN A 44 49.31 -4.62 24.37
C GLN A 44 47.94 -4.06 23.94
N GLN A 45 47.33 -3.04 24.56
CA GLN A 45 47.74 -2.02 25.52
C GLN A 45 46.49 -1.52 26.27
N ALA A 46 46.59 -1.40 27.59
CA ALA A 46 45.72 -0.57 28.40
C ALA A 46 46.51 0.69 28.78
N GLN A 47 45.90 1.88 28.66
CA GLN A 47 46.02 3.04 29.55
C GLN A 47 45.64 4.33 28.80
N ALA A 48 44.51 4.93 29.16
CA ALA A 48 44.41 6.36 29.42
C ALA A 48 43.09 6.66 30.14
N THR A 49 43.26 7.13 31.36
CA THR A 49 42.30 7.34 32.43
C THR A 49 41.60 8.69 32.32
N GLN A 50 40.30 8.69 32.69
CA GLN A 50 39.51 9.73 33.36
C GLN A 50 39.89 11.22 33.26
N GLN A 51 38.87 12.07 33.05
CA GLN A 51 38.63 13.21 33.93
C GLN A 51 37.17 13.70 33.92
N SER A 52 36.59 13.68 35.13
CA SER A 52 35.59 14.59 35.76
C SER A 52 34.41 15.13 34.91
N ALA A 53 33.15 14.76 35.19
CA ALA A 53 32.31 15.05 36.38
C ALA A 53 31.66 16.45 36.39
N SER A 54 30.31 16.40 36.37
CA SER A 54 29.34 17.27 37.06
C SER A 54 29.28 18.77 36.73
N GLN A 55 28.11 19.22 36.25
CA GLN A 55 27.37 20.34 36.84
C GLN A 55 25.89 20.34 36.39
N ASN A 56 24.99 20.22 37.37
CA ASN A 56 23.57 20.54 37.29
C ASN A 56 23.39 22.05 37.51
N ILE A 57 22.66 22.76 36.64
CA ILE A 57 21.90 23.97 37.01
C ILE A 57 20.62 24.03 36.17
N SER A 58 19.50 24.23 36.87
CA SER A 58 18.17 24.54 36.36
C SER A 58 18.06 26.01 35.92
N SER A 59 17.20 26.31 34.94
CA SER A 59 16.11 27.28 35.07
C SER A 59 15.59 27.81 33.72
N THR A 60 14.31 28.19 33.79
CA THR A 60 13.57 29.20 33.02
C THR A 60 13.23 28.98 31.53
N ALA A 61 11.94 28.73 31.32
CA ALA A 61 11.20 29.10 30.12
C ALA A 61 11.14 30.63 29.95
N PRO A 62 10.82 31.09 28.72
CA PRO A 62 9.92 32.22 28.57
C PRO A 62 8.70 31.88 27.72
N LEU A 63 7.55 32.37 28.20
CA LEU A 63 6.34 32.61 27.43
C LEU A 63 6.61 33.69 26.36
N ALA A 64 6.07 33.48 25.17
CA ALA A 64 5.68 34.56 24.27
C ALA A 64 4.33 34.23 23.65
N ALA A 65 3.30 34.95 24.13
CA ALA A 65 1.99 35.01 23.53
C ALA A 65 1.99 36.05 22.40
N ALA A 66 1.44 35.71 21.24
CA ALA A 66 0.91 36.67 20.28
C ALA A 66 -0.23 36.00 19.52
N GLY A 67 -1.43 36.53 19.67
CA GLY A 67 -2.65 36.01 19.05
C GLY A 67 -2.80 36.41 17.59
N LEU A 68 -3.73 35.74 16.91
CA LEU A 68 -4.42 36.31 15.75
C LEU A 68 -5.79 35.67 15.56
N ALA A 69 -6.72 36.57 15.24
CA ALA A 69 -8.16 36.44 15.27
C ALA A 69 -8.73 35.36 14.33
N ALA A 70 -9.75 34.68 14.82
CA ALA A 70 -10.60 33.80 14.03
C ALA A 70 -11.53 34.64 13.13
N LEU A 71 -11.35 34.52 11.81
CA LEU A 71 -12.36 34.91 10.82
C LEU A 71 -13.29 33.73 10.59
N GLY A 72 -14.47 33.80 11.22
CA GLY A 72 -15.60 32.96 10.88
C GLY A 72 -16.22 33.43 9.57
N VAL A 73 -16.43 32.49 8.64
CA VAL A 73 -17.37 32.66 7.53
C VAL A 73 -18.29 31.45 7.51
N ALA A 74 -19.52 31.69 7.94
CA ALA A 74 -20.67 30.85 7.65
C ALA A 74 -21.01 30.98 6.15
N ALA A 75 -21.31 29.88 5.48
CA ALA A 75 -21.95 29.91 4.17
C ALA A 75 -23.18 29.00 4.15
N ALA A 76 -24.30 29.67 3.97
CA ALA A 76 -25.67 29.17 4.01
C ALA A 76 -26.00 28.18 2.89
N ALA A 77 -26.93 27.29 3.22
CA ALA A 77 -27.61 26.41 2.29
C ALA A 77 -28.42 27.24 1.26
N ALA A 78 -28.14 27.03 -0.03
CA ALA A 78 -28.99 27.49 -1.12
C ALA A 78 -29.79 26.30 -1.66
N ALA A 79 -31.09 26.34 -1.40
CA ALA A 79 -32.08 25.49 -2.02
C ALA A 79 -32.16 25.75 -3.52
N SER A 80 -32.24 24.70 -4.34
CA SER A 80 -32.75 24.79 -5.71
C SER A 80 -34.07 24.02 -5.83
N ARG A 81 -35.05 24.70 -6.41
CA ARG A 81 -36.41 24.22 -6.73
C ARG A 81 -36.47 23.87 -8.22
N ARG A 82 -37.39 22.94 -8.53
CA ARG A 82 -37.98 22.55 -9.84
C ARG A 82 -37.15 21.53 -10.63
N GLN A 83 -37.72 20.47 -11.22
CA GLN A 83 -39.10 20.31 -11.71
C GLN A 83 -39.51 18.83 -11.81
N SER A 84 -40.83 18.64 -11.71
CA SER A 84 -41.63 17.41 -11.68
C SER A 84 -41.52 16.47 -12.88
N ARG A 85 -41.68 15.16 -12.64
CA ARG A 85 -42.64 14.33 -13.39
C ARG A 85 -43.47 13.45 -12.46
N ARG A 86 -44.76 13.40 -12.77
CA ARG A 86 -45.88 12.82 -12.03
C ARG A 86 -45.92 11.30 -12.11
N SER A 87 -46.35 10.67 -11.02
CA SER A 87 -47.35 9.60 -11.03
C SER A 87 -47.98 9.51 -9.63
N ALA A 88 -49.31 9.56 -9.57
CA ALA A 88 -50.14 9.41 -8.37
C ALA A 88 -51.27 8.41 -8.73
N PRO A 89 -52.17 8.05 -7.80
CA PRO A 89 -51.94 7.35 -6.53
C PRO A 89 -52.93 6.17 -6.36
N LEU A 90 -52.78 5.35 -5.32
CA LEU A 90 -53.92 4.66 -4.69
C LEU A 90 -53.76 4.64 -3.17
N ALA A 91 -54.89 4.85 -2.51
CA ALA A 91 -55.05 5.30 -1.13
C ALA A 91 -55.65 4.22 -0.21
N GLY A 92 -55.63 4.52 1.10
CA GLY A 92 -56.42 3.88 2.17
C GLY A 92 -55.49 3.26 3.23
N GLY A 93 -55.40 3.71 4.48
CA GLY A 93 -56.28 4.53 5.32
C GLY A 93 -56.82 3.68 6.47
N SER A 94 -56.32 3.86 7.70
CA SER A 94 -57.14 3.92 8.92
C SER A 94 -56.33 4.12 10.23
N SER A 95 -56.52 5.32 10.78
CA SER A 95 -56.83 5.71 12.17
C SER A 95 -56.48 4.82 13.39
N ALA A 96 -55.63 5.41 14.23
CA ALA A 96 -55.76 5.69 15.68
C ALA A 96 -56.07 4.60 16.73
N ARG A 97 -55.20 4.54 17.75
CA ARG A 97 -55.57 4.56 19.17
C ARG A 97 -54.44 5.20 20.00
N LEU A 98 -54.83 6.10 20.90
CA LEU A 98 -53.97 6.81 21.84
C LEU A 98 -54.55 6.62 23.25
N VAL A 99 -53.74 6.08 24.17
CA VAL A 99 -53.89 6.15 25.63
C VAL A 99 -52.43 6.09 26.12
N GLY A 100 -51.81 7.14 26.65
CA GLY A 100 -52.13 7.80 27.91
C GLY A 100 -51.04 7.41 28.91
N LEU A 101 -50.00 8.23 29.07
CA LEU A 101 -48.99 8.07 30.13
C LEU A 101 -48.67 9.43 30.75
N THR A 102 -48.78 9.43 32.07
CA THR A 102 -48.77 10.56 33.00
C THR A 102 -47.37 11.06 33.33
N ALA A 103 -47.35 12.28 33.86
CA ALA A 103 -46.22 13.11 34.25
C ALA A 103 -45.08 12.42 35.02
N ALA A 104 -43.84 12.77 34.65
CA ALA A 104 -42.63 12.46 35.40
C ALA A 104 -42.20 13.66 36.26
N GLU A 105 -42.02 13.42 37.56
CA GLU A 105 -41.51 14.36 38.55
C GLU A 105 -40.01 14.64 38.36
N LYS A 106 -39.62 15.91 38.59
CA LYS A 106 -38.24 16.39 38.70
C LYS A 106 -37.72 16.26 40.13
N ARG A 107 -36.48 15.78 40.32
CA ARG A 107 -35.48 16.18 41.36
C ARG A 107 -34.21 15.30 41.26
N PRO A 108 -33.06 15.68 41.87
CA PRO A 108 -32.15 16.75 41.50
C PRO A 108 -30.75 16.23 41.08
N SER A 109 -29.98 17.08 40.40
CA SER A 109 -28.61 16.79 39.97
C SER A 109 -27.62 16.73 41.14
N THR A 110 -26.91 15.62 41.30
CA THR A 110 -25.69 15.54 42.11
C THR A 110 -24.47 15.45 41.20
N ALA A 111 -23.56 16.41 41.37
CA ALA A 111 -22.31 16.49 40.66
C ALA A 111 -21.36 15.37 41.10
N ALA A 112 -21.06 14.44 40.19
CA ALA A 112 -20.00 13.44 40.38
C ALA A 112 -18.70 13.93 39.74
N LYS A 113 -17.65 13.98 40.57
CA LYS A 113 -16.28 14.37 40.21
C LYS A 113 -15.76 13.51 39.05
N ARG A 114 -15.19 14.15 38.02
CA ARG A 114 -14.43 13.51 36.95
C ARG A 114 -13.17 12.87 37.55
N GLY A 115 -13.22 11.56 37.78
CA GLY A 115 -12.02 10.74 37.93
C GLY A 115 -11.31 10.60 36.59
N SER A 116 -9.98 10.62 36.60
CA SER A 116 -9.14 10.40 35.43
C SER A 116 -9.49 9.08 34.76
N LEU A 117 -9.77 9.14 33.46
CA LEU A 117 -9.93 7.96 32.63
C LEU A 117 -8.53 7.36 32.42
N ASP A 118 -8.11 6.47 33.31
CA ASP A 118 -7.11 5.46 32.97
C ASP A 118 -7.72 4.62 31.84
N ALA A 119 -7.21 4.81 30.63
CA ALA A 119 -7.57 4.01 29.48
C ALA A 119 -7.16 2.55 29.74
N LYS A 120 -8.06 1.76 30.33
CA LYS A 120 -7.91 0.31 30.40
C LYS A 120 -7.99 -0.22 28.98
N ILE A 121 -6.84 -0.60 28.42
CA ILE A 121 -6.77 -1.45 27.24
C ILE A 121 -7.41 -2.78 27.63
N ILE A 122 -8.66 -3.00 27.20
CA ILE A 122 -9.33 -4.28 27.37
C ILE A 122 -8.82 -5.17 26.24
N VAL A 123 -7.81 -5.98 26.54
CA VAL A 123 -7.48 -7.15 25.70
C VAL A 123 -8.58 -8.17 25.96
N CYS A 124 -9.47 -8.37 24.98
CA CYS A 124 -10.48 -9.42 25.07
C CYS A 124 -9.80 -10.78 25.00
N ALA A 125 -9.48 -11.32 26.18
CA ALA A 125 -9.00 -12.67 26.47
C ALA A 125 -9.66 -13.83 25.69
N GLY A 126 -9.35 -14.09 24.41
CA GLY A 126 -9.73 -15.31 23.70
C GLY A 126 -9.27 -16.59 24.44
N ALA A 127 -9.96 -17.71 24.25
CA ALA A 127 -9.68 -18.94 25.01
C ALA A 127 -8.29 -19.51 24.69
N ARG A 128 -7.62 -20.05 25.70
CA ARG A 128 -6.36 -20.81 25.52
C ARG A 128 -6.65 -22.08 24.71
N LEU A 129 -5.77 -22.39 23.77
CA LEU A 129 -5.88 -23.62 22.99
C LEU A 129 -5.47 -24.83 23.87
N PRO A 130 -6.00 -26.03 23.58
CA PRO A 130 -5.56 -27.26 24.23
C PRO A 130 -4.03 -27.42 24.21
N GLU A 131 -3.48 -28.03 25.25
CA GLU A 131 -2.05 -28.26 25.34
C GLU A 131 -1.51 -29.01 24.11
N GLY A 132 -0.40 -28.52 23.55
CA GLY A 132 0.21 -29.06 22.33
C GLY A 132 -0.43 -28.64 21.01
N ARG A 133 -1.62 -28.02 21.00
CA ARG A 133 -2.25 -27.48 19.79
C ARG A 133 -1.83 -26.04 19.54
N LYS A 134 -1.43 -25.73 18.31
CA LYS A 134 -1.18 -24.36 17.83
C LYS A 134 -2.38 -23.78 17.09
N LEU A 135 -2.43 -22.46 17.03
CA LEU A 135 -3.36 -21.74 16.18
C LEU A 135 -3.14 -22.13 14.72
N ARG A 136 -4.19 -22.54 14.02
CA ARG A 136 -4.15 -22.89 12.60
C ARG A 136 -4.53 -21.68 11.76
N VAL A 137 -3.65 -21.25 10.86
CA VAL A 137 -3.88 -20.07 10.01
C VAL A 137 -3.76 -20.48 8.54
N ALA A 138 -4.81 -20.22 7.76
CA ALA A 138 -4.73 -20.31 6.30
C ALA A 138 -4.41 -18.93 5.72
N VAL A 139 -3.38 -18.86 4.87
CA VAL A 139 -3.08 -17.72 4.02
C VAL A 139 -3.43 -18.11 2.58
N VAL A 140 -4.43 -17.45 2.02
CA VAL A 140 -4.94 -17.77 0.67
C VAL A 140 -4.34 -16.79 -0.33
N GLY A 141 -3.48 -17.29 -1.22
CA GLY A 141 -2.70 -16.51 -2.20
C GLY A 141 -1.23 -16.42 -1.79
N GLY A 142 -0.33 -16.85 -2.68
CA GLY A 142 1.12 -16.94 -2.47
C GLY A 142 1.93 -15.86 -3.18
N GLY A 143 1.34 -14.69 -3.45
CA GLY A 143 2.10 -13.50 -3.86
C GLY A 143 2.90 -12.89 -2.70
N PRO A 144 3.56 -11.73 -2.89
CA PRO A 144 4.45 -11.13 -1.88
C PRO A 144 3.79 -10.94 -0.51
N GLY A 145 2.52 -10.52 -0.47
CA GLY A 145 1.80 -10.36 0.79
C GLY A 145 1.54 -11.67 1.52
N GLY A 146 1.00 -12.67 0.82
CA GLY A 146 0.68 -13.95 1.45
C GLY A 146 1.93 -14.75 1.82
N ALA A 147 2.95 -14.76 0.96
CA ALA A 147 4.23 -15.41 1.25
C ALA A 147 4.93 -14.77 2.46
N CYS A 148 4.99 -13.44 2.56
CA CYS A 148 5.57 -12.76 3.73
C CYS A 148 4.73 -12.94 5.00
N CYS A 149 3.40 -13.01 4.89
CA CYS A 149 2.52 -13.32 6.00
C CYS A 149 2.79 -14.74 6.52
N ALA A 150 2.79 -15.73 5.63
CA ALA A 150 3.05 -17.12 5.97
C ALA A 150 4.45 -17.33 6.56
N ASP A 151 5.47 -16.70 5.98
CA ASP A 151 6.85 -16.69 6.50
C ASP A 151 6.90 -16.18 7.93
N SER A 152 6.25 -15.05 8.21
CA SER A 152 6.28 -14.41 9.53
C SER A 152 5.50 -15.22 10.59
N LEU A 153 4.40 -15.87 10.21
CA LEU A 153 3.64 -16.76 11.10
C LEU A 153 4.42 -18.04 11.42
N ALA A 154 4.96 -18.70 10.39
CA ALA A 154 5.66 -19.97 10.51
C ALA A 154 6.94 -19.86 11.35
N LYS A 155 7.72 -18.77 11.16
CA LYS A 155 8.89 -18.44 11.99
C LYS A 155 8.61 -18.42 13.49
N GLU A 156 7.40 -18.07 13.88
CA GLU A 156 6.97 -17.97 15.29
C GLU A 156 6.24 -19.24 15.79
N GLY A 157 6.26 -20.32 15.00
CA GLY A 157 5.71 -21.62 15.37
C GLY A 157 4.19 -21.72 15.30
N ILE A 158 3.55 -20.86 14.50
CA ILE A 158 2.11 -20.95 14.19
C ILE A 158 1.90 -21.96 13.05
N GLU A 159 0.92 -22.85 13.21
CA GLU A 159 0.58 -23.84 12.19
C GLU A 159 -0.05 -23.15 10.98
N THR A 160 0.73 -23.03 9.90
CA THR A 160 0.42 -22.11 8.81
C THR A 160 0.28 -22.87 7.49
N PHE A 161 -0.82 -22.64 6.78
CA PHE A 161 -1.09 -23.22 5.46
C PHE A 161 -1.10 -22.11 4.41
N LEU A 162 -0.24 -22.19 3.40
CA LEU A 162 -0.19 -21.23 2.29
C LEU A 162 -0.77 -21.87 1.03
N ILE A 163 -1.95 -21.41 0.60
CA ILE A 163 -2.63 -21.95 -0.59
C ILE A 163 -2.36 -21.05 -1.79
N GLU A 164 -1.67 -21.55 -2.80
CA GLU A 164 -1.42 -20.83 -4.05
C GLU A 164 -1.83 -21.67 -5.27
N ARG A 165 -2.57 -21.07 -6.19
CA ARG A 165 -3.10 -21.75 -7.38
C ARG A 165 -2.02 -22.01 -8.44
N LYS A 166 -1.08 -21.10 -8.62
CA LYS A 166 -0.07 -21.17 -9.69
C LYS A 166 1.31 -20.89 -9.12
N LEU A 167 2.09 -21.95 -8.94
CA LEU A 167 3.49 -21.81 -8.55
C LEU A 167 4.38 -21.35 -9.71
N ASP A 168 3.98 -21.68 -10.95
CA ASP A 168 4.71 -21.42 -12.20
C ASP A 168 4.36 -20.09 -12.89
N ASN A 169 3.38 -19.34 -12.38
CA ASN A 169 2.93 -18.11 -13.01
C ASN A 169 2.57 -17.04 -11.98
N CYS A 170 3.01 -15.81 -12.24
CA CYS A 170 2.77 -14.66 -11.39
C CYS A 170 1.74 -13.69 -11.98
N LYS A 171 1.30 -12.72 -11.16
CA LYS A 171 0.56 -11.54 -11.62
C LYS A 171 1.51 -10.66 -12.47
N PRO A 172 1.06 -10.11 -13.62
CA PRO A 172 1.86 -9.16 -14.39
C PRO A 172 2.13 -7.89 -13.58
N CYS A 173 3.35 -7.37 -13.68
CA CYS A 173 3.78 -6.24 -12.88
C CYS A 173 4.97 -5.53 -13.52
N GLY A 174 5.05 -4.22 -13.34
CA GLY A 174 6.21 -3.41 -13.66
C GLY A 174 7.45 -3.75 -12.82
N GLY A 175 7.27 -4.39 -11.66
CA GLY A 175 8.33 -5.00 -10.84
C GLY A 175 9.34 -4.04 -10.24
N ALA A 176 8.99 -2.76 -10.07
CA ALA A 176 9.79 -1.82 -9.27
C ALA A 176 9.56 -2.09 -7.77
N ILE A 177 10.64 -2.17 -7.00
CA ILE A 177 10.63 -2.28 -5.54
C ILE A 177 11.52 -1.19 -4.90
N PRO A 178 11.11 -0.64 -3.75
CA PRO A 178 11.90 0.36 -3.03
C PRO A 178 13.08 -0.29 -2.29
N LEU A 179 14.12 0.50 -2.02
CA LEU A 179 15.32 0.03 -1.33
C LEU A 179 15.03 -0.53 0.06
N CYS A 180 14.09 0.08 0.81
CA CYS A 180 13.70 -0.43 2.12
C CYS A 180 13.13 -1.85 2.07
N MET A 181 12.54 -2.28 0.95
CA MET A 181 12.02 -3.64 0.82
C MET A 181 13.15 -4.68 0.84
N LEU A 182 14.30 -4.37 0.24
CA LEU A 182 15.45 -5.28 0.25
C LEU A 182 15.93 -5.53 1.67
N ALA A 183 16.09 -4.45 2.46
CA ALA A 183 16.54 -4.53 3.84
C ALA A 183 15.47 -5.13 4.77
N GLU A 184 14.23 -4.65 4.70
CA GLU A 184 13.16 -5.12 5.59
C GLU A 184 12.85 -6.59 5.38
N PHE A 185 12.91 -7.09 4.14
CA PHE A 185 12.55 -8.48 3.82
C PHE A 185 13.74 -9.37 3.54
N ASP A 186 14.96 -8.96 3.92
CA ASP A 186 16.19 -9.74 3.74
C ASP A 186 16.29 -10.32 2.32
N LEU A 187 16.04 -9.49 1.31
CA LEU A 187 16.06 -9.94 -0.07
C LEU A 187 17.50 -9.95 -0.60
N PRO A 188 17.98 -11.09 -1.14
CA PRO A 188 19.28 -11.13 -1.79
C PRO A 188 19.33 -10.19 -2.99
N LYS A 189 20.50 -9.57 -3.22
CA LYS A 189 20.70 -8.61 -4.32
C LYS A 189 20.46 -9.26 -5.68
N GLU A 190 20.68 -10.56 -5.78
CA GLU A 190 20.52 -11.38 -6.99
C GLU A 190 19.06 -11.45 -7.48
N ILE A 191 18.07 -11.09 -6.65
CA ILE A 191 16.66 -10.96 -7.08
C ILE A 191 16.45 -9.69 -7.92
N VAL A 192 17.32 -8.69 -7.78
CA VAL A 192 17.26 -7.43 -8.51
C VAL A 192 17.91 -7.62 -9.88
N ASP A 193 17.09 -7.70 -10.93
CA ASP A 193 17.56 -7.85 -12.30
C ASP A 193 18.22 -6.54 -12.81
N ARG A 194 17.74 -5.37 -12.37
CA ARG A 194 18.31 -4.05 -12.73
C ARG A 194 18.23 -3.06 -11.56
N GLU A 195 19.29 -2.27 -11.42
CA GLU A 195 19.35 -1.12 -10.52
C GLU A 195 19.04 0.16 -11.32
N VAL A 196 17.81 0.66 -11.22
CA VAL A 196 17.41 1.89 -11.90
C VAL A 196 17.83 3.09 -11.06
N LYS A 197 18.77 3.88 -11.60
CA LYS A 197 19.24 5.15 -11.02
C LYS A 197 18.64 6.37 -11.71
N LYS A 198 17.97 6.16 -12.84
CA LYS A 198 17.38 7.19 -13.70
C LYS A 198 15.91 6.88 -13.95
N MET A 199 15.01 7.62 -13.32
CA MET A 199 13.59 7.60 -13.68
C MET A 199 13.29 8.81 -14.56
N THR A 200 12.95 8.60 -15.83
CA THR A 200 12.65 9.69 -16.75
C THR A 200 11.14 9.91 -16.81
N MET A 201 10.69 11.09 -16.37
CA MET A 201 9.30 11.52 -16.52
C MET A 201 9.11 12.26 -17.84
N ILE A 202 8.10 11.87 -18.61
CA ILE A 202 7.88 12.38 -19.96
C ILE A 202 6.48 13.00 -20.04
N SER A 203 6.42 14.31 -20.28
CA SER A 203 5.20 15.12 -20.27
C SER A 203 4.36 14.95 -21.53
N PRO A 204 3.11 15.44 -21.61
CA PRO A 204 2.30 15.39 -22.83
C PRO A 204 2.98 15.95 -24.09
N THR A 205 3.82 16.98 -23.94
CA THR A 205 4.62 17.60 -25.01
C THR A 205 5.97 16.91 -25.25
N ASN A 206 6.18 15.73 -24.66
CA ASN A 206 7.43 14.98 -24.67
C ASN A 206 8.62 15.73 -24.05
N LYS A 207 8.38 16.69 -23.15
CA LYS A 207 9.46 17.20 -22.29
C LYS A 207 9.91 16.07 -21.38
N GLU A 208 11.22 15.81 -21.37
CA GLU A 208 11.83 14.78 -20.54
C GLU A 208 12.48 15.42 -19.33
N VAL A 209 12.11 14.93 -18.15
CA VAL A 209 12.71 15.32 -16.88
C VAL A 209 13.33 14.08 -16.26
N GLN A 210 14.65 14.13 -16.11
CA GLN A 210 15.39 13.07 -15.45
C GLN A 210 15.28 13.22 -13.94
N ILE A 211 14.69 12.23 -13.29
CA ILE A 211 14.69 12.10 -11.83
C ILE A 211 15.74 11.08 -11.41
N GLY A 212 16.42 11.37 -10.31
CA GLY A 212 17.46 10.50 -9.73
C GLY A 212 18.77 11.23 -9.43
N GLN A 213 18.88 12.53 -9.71
CA GLN A 213 20.10 13.31 -9.47
C GLN A 213 20.43 13.49 -7.97
N THR A 214 19.44 13.29 -7.10
CA THR A 214 19.57 13.36 -5.65
C THR A 214 19.89 12.01 -5.00
N LEU A 215 19.95 10.93 -5.80
CA LEU A 215 20.27 9.60 -5.30
C LEU A 215 21.74 9.53 -4.83
N LYS A 216 21.95 8.90 -3.69
CA LYS A 216 23.28 8.50 -3.23
C LYS A 216 23.77 7.31 -4.06
N ASP A 217 25.08 7.07 -4.08
CA ASP A 217 25.70 6.03 -4.93
C ASP A 217 25.10 4.61 -4.75
N HIS A 218 24.68 4.29 -3.53
CA HIS A 218 24.10 3.01 -3.14
C HIS A 218 22.58 2.95 -3.28
N GLU A 219 21.92 4.05 -3.62
CA GLU A 219 20.47 4.14 -3.75
C GLU A 219 20.04 3.87 -5.21
N TYR A 220 18.98 3.08 -5.36
CA TYR A 220 18.39 2.73 -6.65
C TYR A 220 16.97 2.21 -6.45
N ILE A 221 16.21 2.19 -7.55
CA ILE A 221 14.95 1.45 -7.63
C ILE A 221 15.27 0.04 -8.14
N GLY A 222 14.94 -0.97 -7.35
CA GLY A 222 15.19 -2.36 -7.73
C GLY A 222 14.14 -2.83 -8.73
N MET A 223 14.57 -3.35 -9.88
CA MET A 223 13.67 -3.96 -10.86
C MET A 223 13.77 -5.48 -10.76
N VAL A 224 12.66 -6.12 -10.41
CA VAL A 224 12.58 -7.58 -10.21
C VAL A 224 11.60 -8.22 -11.18
N ARG A 225 11.78 -9.52 -11.43
CA ARG A 225 10.75 -10.40 -11.99
C ARG A 225 9.92 -11.02 -10.88
N ARG A 226 8.60 -11.04 -11.06
CA ARG A 226 7.66 -11.56 -10.06
C ARG A 226 7.76 -13.06 -9.92
N GLU A 227 8.05 -13.78 -11.00
CA GLU A 227 8.34 -15.21 -10.98
C GLU A 227 9.52 -15.59 -10.07
N VAL A 228 10.55 -14.73 -9.99
CA VAL A 228 11.72 -14.96 -9.12
C VAL A 228 11.44 -14.52 -7.68
N LEU A 229 10.90 -13.31 -7.49
CA LEU A 229 10.59 -12.78 -6.16
C LEU A 229 9.54 -13.64 -5.43
N ASP A 230 8.43 -13.97 -6.09
CA ASP A 230 7.35 -14.72 -5.46
C ASP A 230 7.79 -16.15 -5.12
N ASP A 231 8.59 -16.79 -5.97
CA ASP A 231 9.17 -18.10 -5.70
C ASP A 231 10.12 -18.07 -4.49
N PHE A 232 11.04 -17.10 -4.43
CA PHE A 232 11.93 -16.91 -3.29
C PHE A 232 11.15 -16.74 -1.98
N LEU A 233 10.13 -15.87 -1.96
CA LEU A 233 9.35 -15.60 -0.75
C LEU A 233 8.55 -16.84 -0.31
N ARG A 234 7.97 -17.60 -1.25
CA ARG A 234 7.23 -18.84 -0.93
C ARG A 234 8.14 -19.94 -0.42
N LYS A 235 9.31 -20.13 -1.04
CA LYS A 235 10.32 -21.10 -0.58
C LYS A 235 10.77 -20.79 0.84
N ARG A 236 11.09 -19.51 1.12
CA ARG A 236 11.45 -19.08 2.47
C ARG A 236 10.33 -19.35 3.49
N ALA A 237 9.07 -19.08 3.14
CA ALA A 237 7.95 -19.41 4.01
C ALA A 237 7.88 -20.92 4.31
N SER A 238 8.08 -21.77 3.30
CA SER A 238 8.11 -23.22 3.44
C SER A 238 9.29 -23.71 4.29
N GLU A 239 10.48 -23.13 4.10
CA GLU A 239 11.69 -23.43 4.88
C GLU A 239 11.51 -23.10 6.37
N ASN A 240 10.73 -22.06 6.68
CA ASN A 240 10.37 -21.70 8.05
C ASN A 240 9.17 -22.48 8.61
N GLY A 241 8.63 -23.45 7.86
CA GLY A 241 7.62 -24.40 8.35
C GLY A 241 6.19 -24.15 7.86
N ALA A 242 5.95 -23.22 6.93
CA ALA A 242 4.63 -23.08 6.33
C ALA A 242 4.31 -24.28 5.39
N HIS A 243 3.11 -24.83 5.49
CA HIS A 243 2.63 -25.86 4.58
C HIS A 243 2.17 -25.25 3.26
N LEU A 244 3.03 -25.29 2.25
CA LEU A 244 2.70 -24.83 0.89
C LEU A 244 1.78 -25.83 0.19
N ILE A 245 0.56 -25.39 -0.13
CA ILE A 245 -0.45 -26.15 -0.87
C ILE A 245 -0.55 -25.53 -2.27
N ASN A 246 -0.20 -26.31 -3.30
CA ASN A 246 -0.47 -25.95 -4.68
C ASN A 246 -1.93 -26.27 -5.00
N GLY A 247 -2.80 -25.28 -4.96
CA GLY A 247 -4.23 -25.50 -5.15
C GLY A 247 -5.06 -24.25 -5.35
N LEU A 248 -6.22 -24.41 -6.00
CA LEU A 248 -7.19 -23.34 -6.20
C LEU A 248 -8.17 -23.31 -5.03
N PHE A 249 -8.14 -22.24 -4.25
CA PHE A 249 -9.17 -21.94 -3.27
C PHE A 249 -10.54 -21.70 -3.94
N LEU A 250 -11.57 -22.42 -3.50
CA LEU A 250 -12.92 -22.35 -4.06
C LEU A 250 -13.87 -21.52 -3.18
N GLY A 251 -13.68 -21.57 -1.87
CA GLY A 251 -14.45 -20.81 -0.88
C GLY A 251 -14.33 -21.39 0.51
N MET A 252 -14.97 -20.76 1.50
CA MET A 252 -14.98 -21.21 2.89
C MET A 252 -16.37 -21.19 3.52
N GLN A 253 -16.59 -22.10 4.46
CA GLN A 253 -17.73 -22.05 5.39
C GLN A 253 -17.34 -21.22 6.61
N LEU A 254 -18.17 -20.22 6.92
CA LEU A 254 -17.97 -19.35 8.07
C LEU A 254 -18.44 -20.04 9.36
N PRO A 255 -17.74 -19.83 10.50
CA PRO A 255 -18.18 -20.28 11.81
C PRO A 255 -19.62 -19.86 12.12
N GLN A 256 -20.46 -20.79 12.61
CA GLN A 256 -21.84 -20.50 13.01
C GLN A 256 -21.93 -20.14 14.50
N LYS A 257 -20.98 -20.64 15.29
CA LYS A 257 -20.85 -20.32 16.73
C LYS A 257 -19.45 -19.81 17.05
N LYS A 258 -19.36 -19.07 18.16
CA LYS A 258 -18.08 -18.56 18.67
C LYS A 258 -17.14 -19.73 18.99
N GLY A 259 -15.93 -19.70 18.43
CA GLY A 259 -14.90 -20.72 18.65
C GLY A 259 -14.90 -21.89 17.65
N GLU A 260 -15.85 -21.96 16.73
CA GLU A 260 -15.79 -22.94 15.63
C GLU A 260 -14.71 -22.56 14.60
N SER A 261 -14.10 -23.56 13.96
CA SER A 261 -13.12 -23.34 12.89
C SER A 261 -13.80 -23.01 11.55
N TYR A 262 -13.07 -22.32 10.68
CA TYR A 262 -13.44 -22.18 9.27
C TYR A 262 -13.15 -23.50 8.55
N VAL A 263 -14.00 -23.87 7.59
CA VAL A 263 -13.76 -25.00 6.70
C VAL A 263 -13.53 -24.47 5.29
N LEU A 264 -12.27 -24.48 4.84
CA LEU A 264 -11.89 -24.05 3.50
C LEU A 264 -12.08 -25.21 2.53
N THR A 265 -12.51 -24.91 1.31
CA THR A 265 -12.58 -25.85 0.20
C THR A 265 -11.63 -25.40 -0.90
N TYR A 266 -10.80 -26.31 -1.40
CA TYR A 266 -9.84 -26.03 -2.47
C TYR A 266 -9.66 -27.24 -3.38
N ASN A 267 -9.19 -27.01 -4.61
CA ASN A 267 -8.73 -28.08 -5.50
C ASN A 267 -7.21 -28.21 -5.36
N ASP A 268 -6.76 -29.33 -4.79
CA ASP A 268 -5.35 -29.70 -4.67
C ASP A 268 -4.80 -30.18 -6.02
N TYR A 269 -3.67 -29.61 -6.44
CA TYR A 269 -3.01 -29.99 -7.70
C TYR A 269 -1.87 -31.00 -7.50
N ASN A 270 -1.48 -31.28 -6.25
CA ASN A 270 -0.39 -32.21 -5.95
C ASN A 270 -0.83 -33.69 -5.90
N SER A 271 -2.13 -33.99 -5.92
CA SER A 271 -2.64 -35.37 -5.86
C SER A 271 -2.92 -36.03 -7.21
N ALA A 272 -2.77 -35.32 -8.33
CA ALA A 272 -2.97 -35.88 -9.66
C ALA A 272 -1.65 -36.33 -10.29
N GLU A 273 -1.35 -37.63 -10.24
CA GLU A 273 -0.44 -38.25 -11.20
C GLU A 273 -1.02 -38.05 -12.61
N GLY A 274 -0.38 -37.21 -13.42
CA GLY A 274 -0.78 -36.92 -14.80
C GLY A 274 -1.74 -35.73 -14.93
N ALA A 275 -1.17 -34.55 -15.19
CA ALA A 275 -1.65 -33.42 -16.02
C ALA A 275 -3.14 -32.99 -16.06
N SER A 276 -4.04 -33.49 -15.20
CA SER A 276 -5.42 -33.01 -15.16
C SER A 276 -5.50 -31.70 -14.39
N ARG A 277 -5.88 -30.62 -15.09
CA ARG A 277 -6.09 -29.27 -14.52
C ARG A 277 -7.27 -29.18 -13.54
N THR A 278 -7.95 -30.29 -13.26
CA THR A 278 -9.16 -30.29 -12.43
C THR A 278 -8.86 -30.30 -10.93
N GLY A 279 -7.69 -30.81 -10.52
CA GLY A 279 -7.33 -30.99 -9.10
C GLY A 279 -8.29 -31.88 -8.32
N GLU A 280 -7.90 -32.31 -7.13
CA GLU A 280 -8.78 -33.04 -6.21
C GLU A 280 -9.40 -32.08 -5.21
N LYS A 281 -10.73 -32.13 -5.06
CA LYS A 281 -11.42 -31.28 -4.10
C LYS A 281 -11.15 -31.75 -2.67
N LYS A 282 -10.52 -30.91 -1.86
CA LYS A 282 -10.21 -31.16 -0.44
C LYS A 282 -10.76 -30.07 0.46
N THR A 283 -10.82 -30.38 1.75
CA THR A 283 -11.18 -29.43 2.81
C THR A 283 -10.06 -29.26 3.81
N LEU A 284 -9.98 -28.07 4.42
CA LEU A 284 -9.01 -27.75 5.46
C LEU A 284 -9.70 -26.94 6.57
N GLU A 285 -9.55 -27.40 7.81
CA GLU A 285 -10.05 -26.68 8.98
C GLU A 285 -8.97 -25.76 9.56
N VAL A 286 -9.30 -24.48 9.73
CA VAL A 286 -8.40 -23.48 10.33
C VAL A 286 -9.13 -22.54 11.27
N ASP A 287 -8.38 -21.86 12.12
CA ASP A 287 -8.91 -20.98 13.14
C ASP A 287 -8.97 -19.52 12.68
N VAL A 288 -8.08 -19.15 11.75
CA VAL A 288 -7.93 -17.81 11.16
C VAL A 288 -7.70 -17.92 9.65
N VAL A 289 -8.27 -16.99 8.88
CA VAL A 289 -8.10 -16.93 7.40
C VAL A 289 -7.56 -15.56 6.97
N ILE A 290 -6.46 -15.55 6.23
CA ILE A 290 -5.86 -14.35 5.65
C ILE A 290 -6.06 -14.37 4.13
N GLY A 291 -6.86 -13.45 3.62
CA GLY A 291 -7.07 -13.24 2.19
C GLY A 291 -5.93 -12.42 1.59
N ALA A 292 -5.08 -13.09 0.81
CA ALA A 292 -3.97 -12.53 0.04
C ALA A 292 -4.08 -12.87 -1.46
N ASP A 293 -5.28 -13.24 -1.91
CA ASP A 293 -5.62 -13.84 -3.21
C ASP A 293 -5.88 -12.80 -4.31
N GLY A 294 -5.21 -11.66 -4.19
CA GLY A 294 -5.18 -10.62 -5.21
C GLY A 294 -6.47 -9.82 -5.33
N ALA A 295 -6.57 -9.06 -6.42
CA ALA A 295 -7.67 -8.11 -6.56
C ALA A 295 -9.05 -8.75 -6.73
N ASN A 296 -9.10 -9.97 -7.27
CA ASN A 296 -10.33 -10.75 -7.45
C ASN A 296 -10.66 -11.65 -6.26
N SER A 297 -10.20 -11.28 -5.06
CA SER A 297 -10.25 -12.08 -3.83
C SER A 297 -11.59 -12.79 -3.61
N ARG A 298 -11.54 -14.12 -3.50
CA ARG A 298 -12.65 -14.97 -3.07
C ARG A 298 -12.87 -14.85 -1.57
N VAL A 299 -11.80 -14.76 -0.78
CA VAL A 299 -11.92 -14.57 0.68
C VAL A 299 -12.70 -13.30 0.99
N ALA A 300 -12.42 -12.19 0.29
CA ALA A 300 -13.16 -10.94 0.42
C ALA A 300 -14.66 -11.10 0.08
N LYS A 301 -15.00 -11.91 -0.92
CA LYS A 301 -16.39 -12.21 -1.28
C LYS A 301 -17.08 -13.03 -0.20
N ASP A 302 -16.42 -14.07 0.31
CA ASP A 302 -16.99 -14.98 1.32
C ASP A 302 -17.29 -14.26 2.64
N ILE A 303 -16.44 -13.31 3.05
CA ILE A 303 -16.71 -12.49 4.25
C ILE A 303 -17.66 -11.31 3.99
N GLY A 304 -17.99 -11.01 2.73
CA GLY A 304 -18.81 -9.85 2.36
C GLY A 304 -18.09 -8.52 2.62
N ALA A 305 -16.85 -8.41 2.15
CA ALA A 305 -15.96 -7.26 2.38
C ALA A 305 -16.40 -5.95 1.68
N GLY A 306 -17.35 -6.04 0.74
CA GLY A 306 -17.72 -4.96 -0.16
C GLY A 306 -16.73 -4.79 -1.31
N ASP A 307 -17.13 -4.06 -2.34
CA ASP A 307 -16.32 -3.79 -3.53
C ASP A 307 -15.42 -2.56 -3.38
N TYR A 308 -14.48 -2.41 -4.30
CA TYR A 308 -13.66 -1.20 -4.48
C TYR A 308 -13.58 -0.80 -5.95
N GLU A 309 -13.04 0.38 -6.21
CA GLU A 309 -12.60 0.80 -7.54
C GLU A 309 -11.22 0.23 -7.87
N TYR A 310 -10.96 0.00 -9.16
CA TYR A 310 -9.67 -0.48 -9.63
C TYR A 310 -9.34 0.05 -11.03
N ALA A 311 -8.06 0.32 -11.27
CA ALA A 311 -7.53 0.52 -12.61
C ALA A 311 -7.37 -0.84 -13.32
N ILE A 312 -7.48 -0.86 -14.65
CA ILE A 312 -6.94 -1.96 -15.45
C ILE A 312 -5.55 -1.54 -15.90
N ALA A 313 -4.54 -2.30 -15.53
CA ALA A 313 -3.22 -2.21 -16.14
C ALA A 313 -3.11 -3.21 -17.28
N PHE A 314 -2.47 -2.78 -18.36
CA PHE A 314 -2.20 -3.56 -19.56
C PHE A 314 -0.74 -3.36 -19.93
N GLN A 315 -0.01 -4.43 -20.21
CA GLN A 315 1.39 -4.35 -20.57
C GLN A 315 1.80 -5.43 -21.57
N GLU A 316 2.87 -5.13 -22.28
CA GLU A 316 3.56 -6.01 -23.20
C GLU A 316 4.97 -6.26 -22.67
N ARG A 317 5.33 -7.53 -22.50
CA ARG A 317 6.73 -7.91 -22.33
C ARG A 317 7.35 -7.90 -23.71
N MET A 318 8.26 -6.97 -23.95
CA MET A 318 8.85 -6.74 -25.26
C MET A 318 10.36 -6.93 -25.20
N ARG A 319 10.87 -7.88 -25.98
CA ARG A 319 12.31 -8.00 -26.22
C ARG A 319 12.69 -6.96 -27.26
N ILE A 320 13.63 -6.09 -26.93
CA ILE A 320 14.13 -5.04 -27.83
C ILE A 320 15.60 -5.31 -28.19
N PRO A 321 16.12 -4.75 -29.30
CA PRO A 321 17.52 -4.91 -29.68
C PRO A 321 18.52 -4.52 -28.56
N ASP A 322 19.69 -5.15 -28.54
CA ASP A 322 20.69 -4.98 -27.47
C ASP A 322 21.17 -3.52 -27.31
N ASP A 323 21.31 -2.78 -28.42
CA ASP A 323 21.66 -1.36 -28.41
C ASP A 323 20.59 -0.50 -27.72
N LYS A 324 19.32 -0.89 -27.85
CA LYS A 324 18.19 -0.27 -27.14
C LYS A 324 18.13 -0.72 -25.68
N MET A 325 18.44 -1.98 -25.38
CA MET A 325 18.52 -2.45 -23.99
C MET A 325 19.62 -1.74 -23.20
N GLU A 326 20.73 -1.33 -23.82
CA GLU A 326 21.78 -0.56 -23.15
C GLU A 326 21.26 0.81 -22.67
N TYR A 327 20.36 1.45 -23.43
CA TYR A 327 19.67 2.66 -22.98
C TYR A 327 18.90 2.38 -21.66
N TYR A 328 18.23 1.24 -21.53
CA TYR A 328 17.46 0.87 -20.35
C TYR A 328 18.27 0.16 -19.25
N LYS A 329 19.61 0.17 -19.31
CA LYS A 329 20.47 -0.51 -18.33
C LYS A 329 20.29 -0.02 -16.90
N ASP A 330 20.16 1.29 -16.72
CA ASP A 330 20.00 1.97 -15.43
C ASP A 330 18.78 2.91 -15.41
N ARG A 331 17.89 2.80 -16.41
CA ARG A 331 16.81 3.75 -16.69
C ARG A 331 15.44 3.09 -16.77
N ALA A 332 14.45 3.73 -16.16
CA ALA A 332 13.04 3.47 -16.36
C ALA A 332 12.34 4.75 -16.84
N GLU A 333 11.23 4.59 -17.55
CA GLU A 333 10.48 5.73 -18.10
C GLU A 333 9.03 5.67 -17.69
N MET A 334 8.47 6.85 -17.41
CA MET A 334 7.05 7.05 -17.14
C MET A 334 6.53 8.18 -18.03
N TYR A 335 5.44 7.91 -18.73
CA TYR A 335 4.81 8.79 -19.70
C TYR A 335 3.45 9.22 -19.17
N VAL A 336 3.19 10.52 -19.20
CA VAL A 336 1.87 11.08 -18.87
C VAL A 336 1.30 11.82 -20.07
N GLY A 337 -0.01 11.74 -20.26
CA GLY A 337 -0.73 12.34 -21.38
C GLY A 337 -2.03 11.62 -21.65
N GLU A 338 -3.06 12.34 -22.07
CA GLU A 338 -4.39 11.77 -22.36
C GLU A 338 -4.34 10.68 -23.45
N ASP A 339 -3.35 10.75 -24.34
CA ASP A 339 -3.09 9.79 -25.40
C ASP A 339 -2.57 8.44 -24.90
N VAL A 340 -1.82 8.44 -23.79
CA VAL A 340 -1.27 7.23 -23.16
C VAL A 340 -2.05 6.77 -21.95
N SER A 341 -2.74 7.66 -21.24
CA SER A 341 -3.67 7.35 -20.15
C SER A 341 -4.46 8.60 -19.71
N PRO A 342 -5.80 8.52 -19.59
CA PRO A 342 -6.62 9.67 -19.25
C PRO A 342 -6.65 10.01 -17.75
N ASP A 343 -6.13 9.14 -16.88
CA ASP A 343 -6.21 9.27 -15.41
C ASP A 343 -5.08 8.56 -14.65
N PHE A 344 -4.13 7.99 -15.37
CA PHE A 344 -2.97 7.27 -14.85
C PHE A 344 -1.72 7.63 -15.69
N TYR A 345 -0.76 6.71 -15.81
CA TYR A 345 0.44 6.88 -16.61
C TYR A 345 0.75 5.60 -17.41
N ALA A 346 1.63 5.74 -18.38
CA ALA A 346 2.24 4.62 -19.12
C ALA A 346 3.72 4.49 -18.75
N TRP A 347 4.32 3.34 -18.99
CA TRP A 347 5.68 3.04 -18.56
C TRP A 347 6.47 2.21 -19.58
N VAL A 348 7.79 2.37 -19.53
CA VAL A 348 8.76 1.43 -20.10
C VAL A 348 9.75 1.06 -19.01
N PHE A 349 9.59 -0.14 -18.46
CA PHE A 349 10.31 -0.60 -17.28
C PHE A 349 11.24 -1.77 -17.61
N PRO A 350 12.55 -1.66 -17.36
CA PRO A 350 13.49 -2.72 -17.72
C PRO A 350 13.40 -3.94 -16.81
N LYS A 351 13.79 -5.07 -17.40
CA LYS A 351 14.04 -6.36 -16.76
C LYS A 351 15.44 -6.85 -17.16
N CYS A 352 15.71 -8.13 -16.92
CA CYS A 352 16.98 -8.74 -17.29
C CYS A 352 17.27 -8.63 -18.81
N ASP A 353 16.31 -9.01 -19.66
CA ASP A 353 16.49 -9.22 -21.11
C ASP A 353 15.37 -8.60 -21.98
N HIS A 354 14.46 -7.86 -21.36
CA HIS A 354 13.32 -7.25 -22.02
C HIS A 354 12.84 -6.01 -21.24
N VAL A 355 11.89 -5.29 -21.82
CA VAL A 355 11.17 -4.20 -21.16
C VAL A 355 9.68 -4.57 -21.01
N ALA A 356 9.05 -4.05 -19.95
CA ALA A 356 7.61 -4.02 -19.83
C ALA A 356 7.10 -2.66 -20.34
N VAL A 357 6.38 -2.67 -21.46
CA VAL A 357 5.76 -1.48 -22.06
C VAL A 357 4.26 -1.53 -21.75
N GLY A 358 3.76 -0.61 -20.94
CA GLY A 358 2.38 -0.71 -20.48
C GLY A 358 1.74 0.60 -20.11
N THR A 359 0.45 0.53 -19.82
CA THR A 359 -0.39 1.64 -19.37
C THR A 359 -1.50 1.14 -18.44
N GLY A 360 -2.18 2.06 -17.76
CA GLY A 360 -3.38 1.75 -17.00
C GLY A 360 -4.45 2.84 -17.09
N THR A 361 -5.66 2.51 -16.68
CA THR A 361 -6.75 3.50 -16.50
C THR A 361 -7.83 2.97 -15.56
N VAL A 362 -8.44 3.87 -14.79
CA VAL A 362 -9.63 3.61 -13.97
C VAL A 362 -10.90 3.93 -14.78
N ILE A 363 -10.91 5.05 -15.49
CA ILE A 363 -12.14 5.61 -16.09
C ILE A 363 -12.47 5.07 -17.49
N ASP A 364 -11.48 4.67 -18.30
CA ASP A 364 -11.71 4.21 -19.67
C ASP A 364 -11.09 2.84 -19.98
N LYS A 365 -11.54 1.84 -19.22
CA LYS A 365 -11.07 0.44 -19.35
C LYS A 365 -11.27 -0.14 -20.75
N LYS A 366 -12.26 0.34 -21.52
CA LYS A 366 -12.54 -0.11 -22.90
C LYS A 366 -11.54 0.47 -23.90
N GLY A 367 -11.02 1.67 -23.63
CA GLY A 367 -9.99 2.33 -24.43
C GLY A 367 -8.57 1.83 -24.20
N ILE A 368 -8.33 0.86 -23.30
CA ILE A 368 -6.98 0.43 -22.91
C ILE A 368 -6.04 0.07 -24.07
N GLN A 369 -6.57 -0.51 -25.15
CA GLN A 369 -5.76 -0.84 -26.34
C GLN A 369 -5.33 0.41 -27.14
N LYS A 370 -6.17 1.46 -27.18
CA LYS A 370 -5.81 2.75 -27.77
C LYS A 370 -4.66 3.38 -27.00
N TYR A 371 -4.74 3.36 -25.67
CA TYR A 371 -3.69 3.87 -24.79
C TYR A 371 -2.40 3.07 -24.90
N GLN A 372 -2.48 1.74 -25.04
CA GLN A 372 -1.32 0.89 -25.33
C GLN A 372 -0.66 1.27 -26.67
N GLN A 373 -1.46 1.58 -27.69
CA GLN A 373 -0.90 2.08 -28.95
C GLN A 373 -0.22 3.44 -28.77
N GLY A 374 -0.82 4.36 -28.02
CA GLY A 374 -0.22 5.66 -27.71
C GLY A 374 1.17 5.54 -27.06
N ILE A 375 1.34 4.64 -26.09
CA ILE A 375 2.67 4.42 -25.50
C ILE A 375 3.64 3.77 -26.49
N ARG A 376 3.19 2.86 -27.36
CA ARG A 376 4.05 2.32 -28.42
C ARG A 376 4.54 3.41 -29.37
N ASP A 377 3.65 4.32 -29.77
CA ASP A 377 3.98 5.40 -30.69
C ASP A 377 4.99 6.37 -30.05
N ARG A 378 4.76 6.76 -28.78
CA ARG A 378 5.67 7.67 -28.05
C ARG A 378 7.02 7.04 -27.72
N ALA A 379 7.06 5.76 -27.42
CA ALA A 379 8.29 5.04 -27.14
C ALA A 379 8.97 4.49 -28.40
N ALA A 380 8.39 4.67 -29.60
CA ALA A 380 8.85 4.02 -30.84
C ALA A 380 10.35 4.17 -31.10
N PRO A 381 11.00 5.36 -30.93
CA PRO A 381 12.45 5.48 -31.13
C PRO A 381 13.28 4.58 -30.20
N ARG A 382 12.75 4.21 -29.03
CA ARG A 382 13.43 3.43 -27.99
C ARG A 382 13.13 1.95 -28.04
N ILE A 383 12.01 1.56 -28.63
CA ILE A 383 11.56 0.15 -28.71
C ILE A 383 11.48 -0.38 -30.15
N ALA A 384 11.92 0.40 -31.14
CA ALA A 384 11.96 -0.02 -32.55
C ALA A 384 12.69 -1.35 -32.72
N GLY A 385 12.11 -2.25 -33.53
CA GLY A 385 12.60 -3.61 -33.70
C GLY A 385 12.22 -4.56 -32.56
N GLY A 386 11.39 -4.11 -31.60
CA GLY A 386 10.94 -4.92 -30.48
C GLY A 386 9.95 -6.02 -30.86
N GLU A 387 10.13 -7.20 -30.28
CA GLU A 387 9.24 -8.36 -30.38
C GLU A 387 8.38 -8.47 -29.12
N VAL A 388 7.05 -8.50 -29.28
CA VAL A 388 6.12 -8.72 -28.15
C VAL A 388 6.10 -10.21 -27.79
N LEU A 389 6.69 -10.53 -26.64
CA LEU A 389 6.75 -11.89 -26.11
C LEU A 389 5.43 -12.30 -25.45
N ARG A 390 4.78 -11.35 -24.76
CA ARG A 390 3.56 -11.61 -23.99
C ARG A 390 2.75 -10.34 -23.80
N VAL A 391 1.43 -10.47 -23.93
CA VAL A 391 0.46 -9.44 -23.59
C VAL A 391 -0.23 -9.81 -22.28
N GLU A 392 -0.30 -8.88 -21.35
CA GLU A 392 -0.81 -9.14 -19.99
C GLU A 392 -1.71 -8.01 -19.53
N ALA A 393 -2.76 -8.34 -18.76
CA ALA A 393 -3.62 -7.36 -18.13
C ALA A 393 -4.02 -7.79 -16.72
N HIS A 394 -4.15 -6.84 -15.81
CA HIS A 394 -4.58 -7.12 -14.44
C HIS A 394 -5.22 -5.91 -13.74
N PRO A 395 -6.25 -6.13 -12.90
CA PRO A 395 -6.80 -5.08 -12.05
C PRO A 395 -5.81 -4.61 -10.97
N ILE A 396 -5.78 -3.30 -10.75
CA ILE A 396 -5.00 -2.63 -9.70
C ILE A 396 -5.97 -1.93 -8.75
N PRO A 397 -6.16 -2.44 -7.52
CA PRO A 397 -7.13 -1.89 -6.58
C PRO A 397 -6.53 -0.74 -5.78
N GLU A 398 -6.91 0.47 -6.16
CA GLU A 398 -6.30 1.71 -5.68
C GLU A 398 -6.98 2.29 -4.43
N HIS A 399 -7.95 1.57 -3.86
CA HIS A 399 -8.66 1.98 -2.65
C HIS A 399 -8.97 0.78 -1.75
N PRO A 400 -8.84 0.95 -0.42
CA PRO A 400 -9.22 -0.07 0.52
C PRO A 400 -10.70 -0.48 0.40
N ARG A 401 -10.99 -1.77 0.65
CA ARG A 401 -12.37 -2.24 0.79
C ARG A 401 -13.05 -1.62 2.01
N PRO A 402 -14.40 -1.51 2.00
CA PRO A 402 -15.16 -1.09 3.17
C PRO A 402 -14.85 -1.90 4.43
N TRP A 403 -14.71 -3.22 4.28
CA TRP A 403 -14.31 -4.11 5.37
C TRP A 403 -13.05 -4.88 5.00
N ARG A 404 -12.06 -4.84 5.88
CA ARG A 404 -10.77 -5.56 5.73
C ARG A 404 -10.57 -6.66 6.76
N VAL A 405 -11.40 -6.67 7.80
CA VAL A 405 -11.42 -7.68 8.85
C VAL A 405 -12.89 -7.98 9.19
N LYS A 406 -13.23 -9.26 9.36
CA LYS A 406 -14.53 -9.71 9.84
C LYS A 406 -14.39 -11.05 10.54
N ASP A 407 -14.90 -11.16 11.76
CA ASP A 407 -14.58 -12.27 12.67
C ASP A 407 -13.06 -12.53 12.71
N ARG A 408 -12.60 -13.77 12.51
CA ARG A 408 -11.19 -14.15 12.47
C ARG A 408 -10.65 -14.25 11.04
N ALA A 409 -11.18 -13.44 10.13
CA ALA A 409 -10.66 -13.30 8.77
C ALA A 409 -10.18 -11.88 8.49
N ALA A 410 -9.00 -11.75 7.85
CA ALA A 410 -8.41 -10.47 7.48
C ALA A 410 -7.96 -10.46 6.02
N LEU A 411 -7.94 -9.29 5.39
CA LEU A 411 -7.46 -9.08 4.02
C LEU A 411 -6.14 -8.30 4.03
N ILE A 412 -5.24 -8.64 3.12
CA ILE A 412 -3.94 -7.96 2.93
C ILE A 412 -3.67 -7.70 1.43
N GLY A 413 -2.67 -6.87 1.13
CA GLY A 413 -2.29 -6.48 -0.23
C GLY A 413 -3.46 -6.05 -1.12
N ASP A 414 -3.46 -6.52 -2.36
CA ASP A 414 -4.51 -6.23 -3.35
C ASP A 414 -5.92 -6.71 -2.92
N ALA A 415 -6.01 -7.77 -2.10
CA ALA A 415 -7.29 -8.24 -1.60
C ALA A 415 -7.95 -7.20 -0.68
N ALA A 416 -7.13 -6.48 0.09
CA ALA A 416 -7.56 -5.37 0.94
C ALA A 416 -7.67 -4.02 0.20
N GLY A 417 -7.00 -3.87 -0.95
CA GLY A 417 -6.95 -2.61 -1.72
C GLY A 417 -5.80 -1.69 -1.32
N TYR A 418 -4.64 -2.26 -0.99
CA TYR A 418 -3.44 -1.52 -0.56
C TYR A 418 -2.47 -1.19 -1.69
N VAL A 419 -2.97 -0.96 -2.90
CA VAL A 419 -2.14 -0.33 -3.94
C VAL A 419 -2.25 1.16 -3.79
N THR A 420 -1.12 1.87 -3.82
CA THR A 420 -1.13 3.32 -3.74
C THR A 420 -1.53 3.95 -5.07
N LYS A 421 -2.43 4.93 -4.98
CA LYS A 421 -2.78 5.81 -6.10
C LYS A 421 -1.60 6.59 -6.62
N CYS A 422 -1.74 7.09 -7.85
CA CYS A 422 -0.72 7.84 -8.59
C CYS A 422 0.49 6.99 -9.02
N SER A 423 1.03 6.11 -8.17
CA SER A 423 2.22 5.31 -8.47
C SER A 423 1.95 3.84 -8.85
N GLY A 424 0.73 3.32 -8.63
CA GLY A 424 0.40 1.92 -8.88
C GLY A 424 1.22 0.90 -8.07
N GLU A 425 1.93 1.35 -7.03
CA GLU A 425 2.83 0.52 -6.27
C GLU A 425 2.08 -0.40 -5.30
N GLY A 426 2.26 -1.72 -5.46
CA GLY A 426 1.60 -2.72 -4.63
C GLY A 426 2.53 -3.75 -3.99
N ILE A 427 3.73 -4.00 -4.53
CA ILE A 427 4.59 -5.10 -4.06
C ILE A 427 5.00 -4.91 -2.59
N TYR A 428 5.60 -3.75 -2.28
CA TYR A 428 6.02 -3.43 -0.92
C TYR A 428 4.82 -3.41 0.05
N PHE A 429 3.74 -2.73 -0.32
CA PHE A 429 2.56 -2.63 0.53
C PHE A 429 1.85 -3.98 0.76
N ALA A 430 1.86 -4.88 -0.22
CA ALA A 430 1.40 -6.25 -0.04
C ALA A 430 2.29 -7.01 0.94
N ALA A 431 3.61 -7.03 0.73
CA ALA A 431 4.55 -7.70 1.63
C ALA A 431 4.46 -7.15 3.06
N LYS A 432 4.38 -5.81 3.20
CA LYS A 432 4.30 -5.11 4.48
C LYS A 432 3.00 -5.35 5.21
N SER A 433 1.86 -5.30 4.51
CA SER A 433 0.56 -5.65 5.12
C SER A 433 0.53 -7.09 5.61
N GLY A 434 1.09 -8.03 4.84
CA GLY A 434 1.21 -9.42 5.25
C GLY A 434 2.03 -9.63 6.52
N ARG A 435 3.21 -8.99 6.61
CA ARG A 435 4.04 -9.03 7.81
C ARG A 435 3.34 -8.40 9.02
N MET A 436 2.79 -7.20 8.88
CA MET A 436 2.11 -6.50 9.99
C MET A 436 0.91 -7.30 10.51
N CYS A 437 0.14 -7.92 9.60
CA CYS A 437 -0.96 -8.79 9.99
C CYS A 437 -0.48 -10.02 10.78
N ALA A 438 0.58 -10.68 10.29
CA ALA A 438 1.20 -11.81 10.99
C ALA A 438 1.74 -11.44 12.37
N GLU A 439 2.44 -10.30 12.51
CA GLU A 439 2.98 -9.81 13.78
C GLU A 439 1.89 -9.59 14.84
N ARG A 440 0.72 -9.05 14.44
CA ARG A 440 -0.42 -8.91 15.35
C ARG A 440 -1.03 -10.25 15.71
N ILE A 441 -1.16 -11.17 14.76
CA ILE A 441 -1.62 -12.54 15.04
C ILE A 441 -0.69 -13.21 16.05
N VAL A 442 0.63 -13.16 15.85
CA VAL A 442 1.64 -13.74 16.75
C VAL A 442 1.53 -13.13 18.14
N THR A 443 1.46 -11.80 18.24
CA THR A 443 1.38 -11.10 19.52
C THR A 443 0.09 -11.46 20.26
N ASN A 444 -1.06 -11.34 19.60
CA ASN A 444 -2.37 -11.46 20.24
C ASN A 444 -2.76 -12.92 20.51
N SER A 445 -2.17 -13.87 19.77
CA SER A 445 -2.31 -15.32 20.02
C SER A 445 -1.27 -15.90 20.98
N GLU A 446 -0.34 -15.09 21.50
CA GLU A 446 0.79 -15.55 22.32
C GLU A 446 1.63 -16.64 21.60
N LYS A 447 2.07 -16.36 20.37
CA LYS A 447 2.74 -17.33 19.49
C LYS A 447 1.90 -18.60 19.25
N GLY A 448 0.60 -18.39 19.04
CA GLY A 448 -0.36 -19.43 18.69
C GLY A 448 -0.81 -20.33 19.84
N SER A 449 -0.63 -19.97 21.11
CA SER A 449 -1.21 -20.71 22.25
C SER A 449 -2.63 -20.31 22.61
N ARG A 450 -3.15 -19.24 22.01
CA ARG A 450 -4.46 -18.67 22.31
C ARG A 450 -5.25 -18.37 21.03
N MET A 451 -6.56 -18.53 21.09
CA MET A 451 -7.47 -18.03 20.06
C MET A 451 -7.50 -16.50 20.02
N ILE A 452 -7.60 -15.96 18.82
CA ILE A 452 -7.81 -14.53 18.57
C ILE A 452 -9.25 -14.26 18.14
N ASP A 453 -9.69 -13.02 18.20
CA ASP A 453 -10.99 -12.58 17.67
C ASP A 453 -10.86 -11.39 16.70
N GLU A 454 -12.00 -10.81 16.29
CA GLU A 454 -12.04 -9.68 15.37
C GLU A 454 -11.35 -8.43 15.93
N TYR A 455 -11.38 -8.23 17.25
CA TYR A 455 -10.73 -7.08 17.88
C TYR A 455 -9.22 -7.20 17.76
N ASP A 456 -8.68 -8.38 18.04
CA ASP A 456 -7.25 -8.68 17.92
C ASP A 456 -6.75 -8.43 16.48
N LEU A 457 -7.52 -8.82 15.46
CA LEU A 457 -7.18 -8.58 14.05
C LEU A 457 -7.34 -7.12 13.62
N LYS A 458 -8.28 -6.38 14.22
CA LYS A 458 -8.48 -4.94 13.93
C LYS A 458 -7.31 -4.08 14.38
N GLU A 459 -6.47 -4.55 15.31
CA GLU A 459 -5.25 -3.82 15.69
C GLU A 459 -4.28 -3.66 14.51
N TYR A 460 -4.17 -4.67 13.65
CA TYR A 460 -3.40 -4.57 12.41
C TYR A 460 -3.92 -3.43 11.51
N ILE A 461 -5.25 -3.30 11.39
CA ILE A 461 -5.86 -2.22 10.59
C ILE A 461 -5.58 -0.85 11.20
N ARG A 462 -5.67 -0.72 12.53
CA ARG A 462 -5.35 0.53 13.23
C ARG A 462 -3.89 0.92 13.01
N GLU A 463 -2.97 -0.03 13.12
CA GLU A 463 -1.54 0.21 12.89
C GLU A 463 -1.26 0.60 11.43
N TRP A 464 -1.89 -0.08 10.47
CA TRP A 464 -1.79 0.24 9.05
C TRP A 464 -2.30 1.65 8.75
N ASP A 465 -3.51 1.97 9.19
CA ASP A 465 -4.16 3.25 8.89
C ASP A 465 -3.42 4.41 9.58
N ALA A 466 -2.91 4.20 10.80
CA ALA A 466 -2.07 5.19 11.49
C ALA A 466 -0.75 5.44 10.74
N LYS A 467 -0.13 4.39 10.19
CA LYS A 467 1.16 4.50 9.51
C LYS A 467 1.07 5.05 8.10
N TYR A 468 0.07 4.62 7.33
CA TYR A 468 -0.01 4.91 5.88
C TYR A 468 -1.23 5.73 5.47
N GLY A 469 -2.23 5.94 6.34
CA GLY A 469 -3.46 6.64 5.97
C GLY A 469 -3.22 8.04 5.43
N ALA A 470 -2.30 8.81 6.04
CA ALA A 470 -1.90 10.12 5.53
C ALA A 470 -1.24 10.04 4.14
N THR A 471 -0.37 9.05 3.91
CA THR A 471 0.26 8.82 2.61
C THR A 471 -0.77 8.55 1.52
N TYR A 472 -1.76 7.69 1.78
CA TYR A 472 -2.84 7.42 0.82
C TYR A 472 -3.65 8.68 0.52
N LEU A 473 -4.02 9.45 1.55
CA LEU A 473 -4.76 10.70 1.37
C LEU A 473 -4.00 11.70 0.49
N VAL A 474 -2.69 11.86 0.69
CA VAL A 474 -1.85 12.76 -0.11
C VAL A 474 -1.78 12.29 -1.56
N LEU A 475 -1.55 10.99 -1.80
CA LEU A 475 -1.44 10.44 -3.15
C LEU A 475 -2.76 10.52 -3.93
N ASP A 476 -3.90 10.28 -3.26
CA ASP A 476 -5.24 10.46 -3.84
C ASP A 476 -5.45 11.88 -4.35
N LEU A 477 -4.92 12.84 -3.62
CA LEU A 477 -5.12 14.25 -3.90
C LEU A 477 -4.19 14.75 -5.00
N LEU A 478 -2.94 14.28 -5.00
CA LEU A 478 -2.00 14.49 -6.10
C LEU A 478 -2.58 13.96 -7.41
N GLN A 479 -3.17 12.76 -7.41
CA GLN A 479 -3.82 12.21 -8.61
C GLN A 479 -4.96 13.13 -9.09
N LYS A 480 -5.87 13.55 -8.19
CA LYS A 480 -6.99 14.45 -8.55
C LYS A 480 -6.53 15.80 -9.11
N VAL A 481 -5.42 16.33 -8.62
CA VAL A 481 -4.90 17.63 -9.05
C VAL A 481 -4.11 17.54 -10.36
N PHE A 482 -3.27 16.52 -10.52
CA PHE A 482 -2.29 16.48 -11.61
C PHE A 482 -2.68 15.59 -12.80
N TYR A 483 -3.54 14.59 -12.59
CA TYR A 483 -3.86 13.58 -13.61
C TYR A 483 -5.19 13.83 -14.33
N THR A 484 -5.77 15.04 -14.23
CA THR A 484 -7.08 15.34 -14.84
C THR A 484 -6.95 15.91 -16.26
N THR A 485 -5.95 16.76 -16.54
CA THR A 485 -5.72 17.34 -17.88
C THR A 485 -4.25 17.33 -18.25
N ASP A 486 -3.94 17.40 -19.55
CA ASP A 486 -2.55 17.48 -20.04
C ASP A 486 -1.82 18.71 -19.50
N ALA A 487 -2.48 19.86 -19.38
CA ALA A 487 -1.88 21.05 -18.77
C ALA A 487 -1.45 20.83 -17.31
N GLN A 488 -2.20 20.01 -16.56
CA GLN A 488 -1.85 19.65 -15.19
C GLN A 488 -0.73 18.61 -15.17
N ARG A 489 -0.72 17.64 -16.10
CA ARG A 489 0.37 16.66 -16.26
C ARG A 489 1.68 17.34 -16.66
N GLU A 490 1.64 18.35 -17.52
CA GLU A 490 2.79 19.21 -17.83
C GLU A 490 3.35 19.87 -16.57
N SER A 491 2.46 20.40 -15.73
CA SER A 491 2.85 21.02 -14.47
C SER A 491 3.47 20.00 -13.51
N PHE A 492 2.96 18.77 -13.47
CA PHE A 492 3.52 17.70 -12.67
C PHE A 492 4.94 17.35 -13.10
N VAL A 493 5.17 17.12 -14.39
CA VAL A 493 6.51 16.81 -14.92
C VAL A 493 7.47 17.96 -14.72
N GLU A 494 7.03 19.21 -14.91
CA GLU A 494 7.84 20.40 -14.62
C GLU A 494 8.26 20.47 -13.15
N LEU A 495 7.36 20.17 -12.20
CA LEU A 495 7.69 20.15 -10.77
C LEU A 495 8.69 19.04 -10.41
N CYS A 496 8.70 17.92 -11.14
CA CYS A 496 9.69 16.86 -10.93
C CYS A 496 11.14 17.27 -11.28
N GLU A 497 11.35 18.39 -11.97
CA GLU A 497 12.69 18.90 -12.28
C GLU A 497 13.35 19.55 -11.06
N GLU A 498 12.53 19.99 -10.09
CA GLU A 498 13.01 20.64 -8.88
C GLU A 498 13.70 19.66 -7.94
N GLU A 499 14.95 19.96 -7.59
CA GLU A 499 15.77 19.12 -6.69
C GLU A 499 15.05 18.81 -5.37
N TYR A 500 14.39 19.80 -4.76
CA TYR A 500 13.62 19.58 -3.52
C TYR A 500 12.51 18.53 -3.71
N VAL A 501 11.80 18.57 -4.84
CA VAL A 501 10.74 17.60 -5.16
C VAL A 501 11.35 16.23 -5.38
N GLN A 502 12.50 16.14 -6.08
CA GLN A 502 13.20 14.88 -6.26
C GLN A 502 13.60 14.27 -4.91
N THR A 503 14.24 15.03 -4.03
CA THR A 503 14.65 14.56 -2.70
C THR A 503 13.46 14.04 -1.89
N VAL A 504 12.41 14.86 -1.74
CA VAL A 504 11.23 14.46 -0.95
C VAL A 504 10.53 13.23 -1.55
N THR A 505 10.41 13.18 -2.88
CA THR A 505 9.72 12.08 -3.58
C THR A 505 10.53 10.79 -3.50
N PHE A 506 11.84 10.84 -3.78
CA PHE A 506 12.69 9.66 -3.77
C PHE A 506 12.94 9.14 -2.36
N ASP A 507 13.18 10.00 -1.37
CA ASP A 507 13.33 9.53 0.01
C ASP A 507 12.03 8.89 0.50
N SER A 508 10.89 9.52 0.20
CA SER A 508 9.58 8.96 0.53
C SER A 508 9.32 7.63 -0.20
N TYR A 509 9.77 7.49 -1.44
CA TYR A 509 9.63 6.26 -2.20
C TYR A 509 10.58 5.15 -1.71
N LEU A 510 11.87 5.43 -1.58
CA LEU A 510 12.91 4.44 -1.24
C LEU A 510 12.79 3.94 0.19
N TYR A 511 12.41 4.83 1.12
CA TYR A 511 12.37 4.52 2.55
C TYR A 511 10.95 4.40 3.12
N LYS A 512 9.92 4.77 2.37
CA LYS A 512 8.50 4.70 2.78
C LYS A 512 8.21 5.45 4.08
N THR A 513 8.98 6.51 4.31
CA THR A 513 8.81 7.47 5.39
C THR A 513 8.46 8.82 4.78
N VAL A 514 7.41 9.48 5.26
CA VAL A 514 7.11 10.86 4.83
C VAL A 514 8.24 11.75 5.31
N GLN A 515 8.99 12.33 4.38
CA GLN A 515 10.04 13.30 4.66
C GLN A 515 9.49 14.71 4.40
N GLY A 516 9.72 15.63 5.33
CA GLY A 516 9.24 17.00 5.21
C GLY A 516 9.23 17.72 6.54
N ASN A 517 10.35 18.36 6.89
CA ASN A 517 10.46 19.29 8.02
C ASN A 517 11.10 20.61 7.56
N ASN A 518 10.88 21.03 6.31
CA ASN A 518 11.39 22.30 5.78
C ASN A 518 10.25 23.23 5.36
N PRO A 519 9.63 23.95 6.31
CA PRO A 519 8.50 24.84 6.04
C PRO A 519 8.75 25.85 4.92
N VAL A 520 10.00 26.31 4.76
CA VAL A 520 10.38 27.24 3.70
C VAL A 520 10.42 26.55 2.34
N GLY A 521 10.96 25.32 2.26
CA GLY A 521 10.93 24.49 1.07
C GLY A 521 9.49 24.19 0.63
N ASP A 522 8.63 23.85 1.58
CA ASP A 522 7.23 23.51 1.34
C ASP A 522 6.40 24.71 0.85
N LEU A 523 6.62 25.89 1.43
CA LEU A 523 5.99 27.14 0.94
C LEU A 523 6.44 27.50 -0.47
N LYS A 524 7.74 27.36 -0.77
CA LYS A 524 8.28 27.58 -2.12
C LYS A 524 7.68 26.60 -3.12
N LEU A 525 7.57 25.33 -2.76
CA LEU A 525 6.94 24.30 -3.59
C LEU A 525 5.46 24.61 -3.84
N GLY A 526 4.72 25.05 -2.81
CA GLY A 526 3.34 25.49 -2.94
C GLY A 526 3.18 26.64 -3.95
N TRP A 527 4.03 27.66 -3.87
CA TRP A 527 4.01 28.78 -4.81
C TRP A 527 4.36 28.35 -6.25
N LYS A 528 5.40 27.52 -6.42
CA LYS A 528 5.77 26.97 -7.73
C LYS A 528 4.66 26.10 -8.33
N THR A 529 3.99 25.31 -7.51
CA THR A 529 2.84 24.50 -7.94
C THR A 529 1.72 25.38 -8.48
N LEU A 530 1.34 26.43 -7.75
CA LEU A 530 0.30 27.37 -8.18
C LEU A 530 0.68 28.09 -9.48
N THR A 531 1.91 28.58 -9.57
CA THR A 531 2.39 29.31 -10.75
C THR A 531 2.50 28.40 -11.97
N SER A 532 2.99 27.17 -11.82
CA SER A 532 3.04 26.18 -12.91
C SER A 532 1.64 25.81 -13.40
N LEU A 533 0.71 25.51 -12.48
CA LEU A 533 -0.68 25.20 -12.82
C LEU A 533 -1.34 26.37 -13.55
N TRP A 534 -1.16 27.60 -13.07
CA TRP A 534 -1.69 28.80 -13.74
C TRP A 534 -1.08 28.98 -15.13
N LYS A 535 0.23 28.82 -15.27
CA LYS A 535 0.95 28.95 -16.55
C LYS A 535 0.44 27.95 -17.57
N ASN A 536 0.40 26.66 -17.22
CA ASN A 536 0.08 25.61 -18.19
C ASN A 536 -1.42 25.54 -18.51
N ASN A 537 -2.31 25.86 -17.56
CA ASN A 537 -3.75 25.95 -17.84
C ASN A 537 -4.12 27.13 -18.76
N ASN A 538 -3.28 28.16 -18.83
CA ASN A 538 -3.49 29.33 -19.69
C ASN A 538 -2.65 29.31 -20.98
N LYS A 539 -1.88 28.25 -21.25
CA LYS A 539 -1.16 28.07 -22.52
C LYS A 539 -2.16 27.78 -23.65
N LYS A 540 -1.92 28.33 -24.84
CA LYS A 540 -2.75 28.06 -26.02
C LYS A 540 -2.65 26.57 -26.40
N PRO A 541 -3.76 25.90 -26.77
CA PRO A 541 -3.80 24.45 -27.06
C PRO A 541 -2.86 24.02 -28.18
N ASP A 542 -2.60 24.88 -29.16
CA ASP A 542 -1.81 24.56 -30.35
C ASP A 542 -0.32 24.29 -30.08
N ALA A 543 0.19 24.64 -28.89
CA ALA A 543 1.57 24.31 -28.48
C ALA A 543 1.69 22.95 -27.76
N MET A 544 0.57 22.31 -27.42
CA MET A 544 0.54 21.01 -26.73
C MET A 544 0.54 19.81 -27.69
N ARG A 545 0.41 20.06 -29.00
CA ARG A 545 0.39 19.05 -30.05
C ARG A 545 1.30 19.46 -31.20
N THR A 546 2.60 19.42 -30.96
CA THR A 546 3.52 19.31 -32.08
C THR A 546 4.53 18.26 -31.70
N LEU A 547 4.31 17.04 -32.20
CA LEU A 547 5.30 16.09 -32.68
C LEU A 547 4.58 14.77 -33.00
N VAL A 548 4.54 14.45 -34.29
CA VAL A 548 4.65 13.07 -34.79
C VAL A 548 6.13 12.81 -34.97
#